data_AF-A0A6V7PC60-F1
#
_entry.id   AF-A0A6V7PC60-F1
#
_cell.length_a   1.000
_cell.length_b   1.000
_cell.length_c   1.000
_cell.angle_alpha   90.00
_cell.angle_beta   90.00
_cell.angle_gamma   90.00
#
_symmetry.space_group_name_H-M   'P 1'
#
loop_
_entity.id
_entity.type
_entity.pdbx_description
1 polymer ?
#
loop_
_entity_poly.entity_id
_entity_poly.type
_entity_poly.pdbx_seq_one_letter_code
_entity_poly.pdbx_strand_id
1 'polypeptide(L)'
;MIQFNKNTFGLAAAGPLQVPPLQPGASARTLLPMILFQNVSTGPPSSLLQVAVKNNQQPVWYFNDKISLHAFFVEDGRMERANFLETWKNLPDANEVTKDLPNAVINSVDATIEHLTASNVFFVAKRRNASKDLLYLSTKIPRGIPFLIELTTTVGIPGVKCAVKTPSPELAPLFFEAMETLLK
;
A
#
# COMPACT_ATOMS: atom_id res chain seq x y z
N MET A 1 -13.88 -21.76 -9.85
CA MET A 1 -12.42 -21.51 -9.85
C MET A 1 -12.17 -20.01 -9.98
N ILE A 2 -11.02 -19.56 -9.51
CA ILE A 2 -10.53 -18.19 -9.66
C ILE A 2 -9.06 -18.22 -10.03
N GLN A 3 -8.63 -17.32 -10.91
CA GLN A 3 -7.24 -17.13 -11.31
C GLN A 3 -6.97 -15.65 -11.50
N PHE A 4 -5.71 -15.25 -11.29
CA PHE A 4 -5.23 -13.91 -11.56
C PHE A 4 -4.18 -13.95 -12.66
N ASN A 5 -4.20 -12.97 -13.54
CA ASN A 5 -3.09 -12.77 -14.48
C ASN A 5 -1.82 -12.34 -13.72
N LYS A 6 -0.67 -12.37 -14.41
CA LYS A 6 0.58 -11.83 -13.86
C LYS A 6 0.36 -10.39 -13.39
N ASN A 7 0.85 -10.07 -12.20
CA ASN A 7 0.67 -8.78 -11.55
C ASN A 7 1.92 -8.36 -10.77
N THR A 8 1.96 -7.10 -10.33
CA THR A 8 3.13 -6.47 -9.70
C THR A 8 3.72 -7.27 -8.53
N PHE A 9 2.87 -7.87 -7.70
CA PHE A 9 3.30 -8.57 -6.48
C PHE A 9 3.33 -10.10 -6.64
N GLY A 10 3.04 -10.59 -7.86
CA GLY A 10 2.89 -12.01 -8.15
C GLY A 10 1.81 -12.69 -7.31
N LEU A 11 0.74 -11.95 -6.98
CA LEU A 11 -0.38 -12.40 -6.18
C LEU A 11 -1.12 -13.53 -6.91
N ALA A 12 -1.36 -14.64 -6.22
CA ALA A 12 -2.07 -15.80 -6.70
C ALA A 12 -3.01 -16.35 -5.62
N ALA A 13 -4.04 -17.08 -6.02
CA ALA A 13 -4.83 -17.87 -5.08
C ALA A 13 -3.96 -19.00 -4.49
N ALA A 14 -3.90 -19.10 -3.15
CA ALA A 14 -3.12 -20.15 -2.48
C ALA A 14 -3.83 -21.51 -2.48
N GLY A 15 -5.09 -21.55 -2.92
CA GLY A 15 -5.89 -22.77 -3.00
C GLY A 15 -7.18 -22.56 -3.78
N PRO A 16 -7.99 -23.63 -3.93
CA PRO A 16 -9.26 -23.56 -4.64
C PRO A 16 -10.26 -22.66 -3.90
N LEU A 17 -10.98 -21.83 -4.67
CA LEU A 17 -12.05 -20.98 -4.17
C LEU A 17 -13.17 -21.83 -3.55
N GLN A 18 -13.40 -21.67 -2.24
CA GLN A 18 -14.40 -22.42 -1.48
C GLN A 18 -15.74 -21.68 -1.47
N VAL A 19 -16.62 -21.96 -2.43
CA VAL A 19 -17.97 -21.37 -2.48
C VAL A 19 -18.99 -22.50 -2.48
N PRO A 20 -19.96 -22.53 -1.55
CA PRO A 20 -21.02 -23.54 -1.56
C PRO A 20 -21.91 -23.38 -2.81
N PRO A 21 -22.67 -24.42 -3.20
CA PRO A 21 -23.64 -24.30 -4.28
C PRO A 21 -24.60 -23.11 -4.05
N LEU A 22 -24.64 -22.19 -5.01
CA LEU A 22 -25.48 -21.00 -4.96
C LEU A 22 -26.77 -21.23 -5.74
N GLN A 23 -27.91 -21.08 -5.05
CA GLN A 23 -29.24 -21.11 -5.68
C GLN A 23 -29.56 -19.75 -6.32
N PRO A 24 -30.48 -19.69 -7.31
CA PRO A 24 -30.95 -18.42 -7.85
C PRO A 24 -31.45 -17.47 -6.74
N GLY A 25 -30.97 -16.23 -6.75
CA GLY A 25 -31.32 -15.21 -5.75
C GLY A 25 -30.55 -15.29 -4.42
N ALA A 26 -29.71 -16.32 -4.22
CA ALA A 26 -28.91 -16.47 -3.02
C ALA A 26 -27.57 -15.70 -3.10
N SER A 27 -26.94 -15.48 -1.94
CA SER A 27 -25.60 -14.93 -1.81
C SER A 27 -24.74 -15.78 -0.86
N ALA A 28 -23.43 -15.75 -1.06
CA ALA A 28 -22.46 -16.39 -0.17
C ALA A 28 -21.21 -15.50 -0.04
N ARG A 29 -20.51 -15.65 1.09
CA ARG A 29 -19.21 -15.02 1.34
C ARG A 29 -18.18 -16.11 1.60
N THR A 30 -16.99 -15.91 1.06
CA THR A 30 -15.84 -16.78 1.32
C THR A 30 -14.57 -15.95 1.47
N LEU A 31 -13.57 -16.53 2.13
CA LEU A 31 -12.23 -15.98 2.18
C LEU A 31 -11.36 -16.79 1.22
N LEU A 32 -10.63 -16.10 0.36
CA LEU A 32 -9.66 -16.71 -0.53
C LEU A 32 -8.26 -16.44 0.04
N PRO A 33 -7.57 -17.44 0.59
CA PRO A 33 -6.17 -17.30 0.97
C PRO A 33 -5.33 -16.97 -0.26
N MET A 34 -4.43 -16.00 -0.13
CA MET A 34 -3.59 -15.50 -1.22
C MET A 34 -2.12 -15.76 -0.91
N ILE A 35 -1.32 -15.98 -1.95
CA ILE A 35 0.13 -16.15 -1.85
C ILE A 35 0.83 -15.17 -2.81
N LEU A 36 2.03 -14.74 -2.45
CA LEU A 36 2.81 -13.77 -3.20
C LEU A 36 3.89 -14.43 -4.06
N PHE A 37 4.45 -13.65 -4.98
CA PHE A 37 5.64 -13.99 -5.76
C PHE A 37 5.52 -15.21 -6.69
N GLN A 38 4.32 -15.64 -7.03
CA GLN A 38 4.12 -16.77 -7.95
C GLN A 38 4.19 -16.32 -9.40
N ASN A 39 3.39 -15.31 -9.76
CA ASN A 39 3.20 -14.85 -11.14
C ASN A 39 3.54 -13.37 -11.29
N VAL A 40 4.79 -12.99 -10.99
CA VAL A 40 5.22 -11.59 -11.04
C VAL A 40 5.22 -11.09 -12.50
N SER A 41 4.62 -9.92 -12.73
CA SER A 41 4.66 -9.25 -14.04
C SER A 41 6.04 -8.63 -14.28
N THR A 42 6.49 -8.61 -15.54
CA THR A 42 7.74 -7.97 -15.96
C THR A 42 7.55 -6.52 -16.40
N GLY A 43 6.31 -6.04 -16.46
CA GLY A 43 6.00 -4.66 -16.81
C GLY A 43 6.20 -3.68 -15.64
N PRO A 44 6.01 -2.38 -15.89
CA PRO A 44 6.02 -1.37 -14.83
C PRO A 44 5.01 -1.71 -13.72
N PRO A 45 5.31 -1.38 -12.45
CA PRO A 45 4.37 -1.57 -11.35
C PRO A 45 3.02 -0.91 -11.63
N SER A 46 1.96 -1.67 -11.38
CA SER A 46 0.57 -1.23 -11.51
C SER A 46 -0.29 -1.80 -10.40
N SER A 47 -1.35 -1.07 -10.02
CA SER A 47 -2.37 -1.57 -9.12
C SER A 47 -3.32 -2.57 -9.80
N LEU A 48 -3.28 -2.71 -11.13
CA LEU A 48 -4.25 -3.52 -11.87
C LEU A 48 -4.16 -5.01 -11.50
N LEU A 49 -5.30 -5.58 -11.11
CA LEU A 49 -5.49 -7.02 -10.94
C LEU A 49 -6.49 -7.51 -11.99
N GLN A 50 -6.06 -8.35 -12.92
CA GLN A 50 -6.97 -8.98 -13.87
C GLN A 50 -7.40 -10.35 -13.32
N VAL A 51 -8.71 -10.54 -13.20
CA VAL A 51 -9.31 -11.70 -12.54
C VAL A 51 -10.12 -12.50 -13.54
N ALA A 52 -9.94 -13.82 -13.51
CA ALA A 52 -10.77 -14.79 -14.23
C ALA A 52 -11.54 -15.65 -13.21
N VAL A 53 -12.87 -15.71 -13.34
CA VAL A 53 -13.74 -16.56 -12.52
C VAL A 53 -14.53 -17.49 -13.42
N LYS A 54 -14.67 -18.75 -13.02
CA LYS A 54 -15.49 -19.73 -13.74
C LYS A 54 -16.30 -20.57 -12.76
N ASN A 55 -17.58 -20.74 -13.07
CA ASN A 55 -18.49 -21.69 -12.41
C ASN A 55 -18.72 -22.93 -13.32
N ASN A 56 -19.65 -23.80 -12.95
CA ASN A 56 -19.97 -25.04 -13.67
C ASN A 56 -20.96 -24.87 -14.83
N GLN A 57 -21.63 -23.72 -14.96
CA GLN A 57 -22.73 -23.51 -15.92
C GLN A 57 -22.39 -22.51 -17.03
N GLN A 58 -21.50 -21.56 -16.78
CA GLN A 58 -21.19 -20.45 -17.67
C GLN A 58 -19.74 -20.49 -18.16
N PRO A 59 -19.42 -19.78 -19.26
CA PRO A 59 -18.04 -19.53 -19.69
C PRO A 59 -17.19 -18.86 -18.60
N VAL A 60 -15.89 -18.67 -18.87
CA VAL A 60 -15.01 -17.91 -17.99
C VAL A 60 -15.37 -16.42 -18.07
N TRP A 61 -15.50 -15.77 -16.92
CA TRP A 61 -15.76 -14.34 -16.80
C TRP A 61 -14.49 -13.62 -16.40
N TYR A 62 -14.26 -12.46 -17.01
CA TYR A 62 -13.10 -11.63 -16.76
C TYR A 62 -13.53 -10.27 -16.23
N PHE A 63 -12.82 -9.78 -15.22
CA PHE A 63 -12.96 -8.41 -14.75
C PHE A 63 -11.63 -7.88 -14.23
N ASN A 64 -11.56 -6.56 -14.07
CA ASN A 64 -10.41 -5.88 -13.50
C ASN A 64 -10.76 -5.40 -12.09
N ASP A 65 -9.79 -5.51 -11.19
CA ASP A 65 -9.81 -4.96 -9.84
C ASP A 65 -8.51 -4.19 -9.58
N LYS A 66 -8.36 -3.64 -8.37
CA LYS A 66 -7.17 -2.90 -7.94
C LYS A 66 -6.58 -3.46 -6.65
N ILE A 67 -5.28 -3.71 -6.66
CA ILE A 67 -4.49 -4.03 -5.50
C ILE A 67 -3.93 -2.75 -4.91
N SER A 68 -4.30 -2.44 -3.66
CA SER A 68 -3.70 -1.32 -2.95
C SER A 68 -2.41 -1.74 -2.26
N LEU A 69 -1.36 -0.92 -2.35
CA LEU A 69 -0.05 -1.24 -1.75
C LEU A 69 -0.13 -1.41 -0.23
N HIS A 70 -1.03 -0.69 0.46
CA HIS A 70 -1.12 -0.76 1.93
C HIS A 70 -1.51 -2.15 2.44
N ALA A 71 -2.18 -2.97 1.62
CA ALA A 71 -2.48 -4.36 1.97
C ALA A 71 -1.22 -5.23 2.12
N PHE A 72 -0.07 -4.75 1.64
CA PHE A 72 1.23 -5.39 1.79
C PHE A 72 2.12 -4.75 2.85
N PHE A 73 1.66 -3.74 3.59
CA PHE A 73 2.45 -3.21 4.70
C PHE A 73 2.53 -4.25 5.81
N VAL A 74 3.76 -4.64 6.17
CA VAL A 74 4.02 -5.70 7.16
C VAL A 74 4.26 -5.13 8.55
N GLU A 75 3.94 -5.92 9.57
CA GLU A 75 4.00 -5.52 10.98
C GLU A 75 5.43 -5.18 11.45
N ASP A 76 6.45 -5.79 10.84
CA ASP A 76 7.87 -5.51 11.12
C ASP A 76 8.41 -4.29 10.37
N GLY A 77 7.53 -3.38 9.92
CA GLY A 77 7.88 -2.14 9.22
C GLY A 77 8.31 -0.98 10.11
N ARG A 78 8.26 -1.14 11.44
CA ARG A 78 8.66 -0.10 12.40
C ARG A 78 10.18 0.08 12.39
N MET A 79 10.62 1.33 12.28
CA MET A 79 12.03 1.71 12.42
C MET A 79 12.26 2.54 13.67
N GLU A 80 13.37 2.27 14.36
CA GLU A 80 13.89 3.20 15.34
C GLU A 80 14.52 4.43 14.66
N ARG A 81 14.55 5.55 15.38
CA ARG A 81 15.03 6.83 14.85
C ARG A 81 16.46 6.76 14.31
N ALA A 82 17.37 6.05 14.98
CA ALA A 82 18.76 5.91 14.52
C ALA A 82 18.83 5.15 13.18
N ASN A 83 18.14 4.01 13.08
CA ASN A 83 18.06 3.20 11.87
C ASN A 83 17.40 3.95 10.71
N PHE A 84 16.33 4.71 10.98
CA PHE A 84 15.69 5.57 9.97
C PHE A 84 16.68 6.59 9.39
N LEU A 85 17.41 7.30 10.24
CA LEU A 85 18.38 8.31 9.80
C LEU A 85 19.56 7.70 9.03
N GLU A 86 20.04 6.54 9.45
CA GLU A 86 21.09 5.79 8.75
C GLU A 86 20.60 5.34 7.37
N THR A 87 19.44 4.67 7.31
CA THR A 87 18.86 4.18 6.06
C THR A 87 18.53 5.32 5.10
N TRP A 88 18.00 6.44 5.58
CA TRP A 88 17.71 7.62 4.77
C TRP A 88 18.95 8.19 4.08
N LYS A 89 20.07 8.26 4.80
CA LYS A 89 21.36 8.75 4.29
C LYS A 89 22.00 7.77 3.31
N ASN A 90 21.82 6.46 3.53
CA ASN A 90 22.43 5.42 2.71
C ASN A 90 21.70 5.22 1.37
N LEU A 91 20.40 5.55 1.29
CA LEU A 91 19.66 5.52 0.03
C LEU A 91 20.07 6.71 -0.87
N PRO A 92 20.28 6.51 -2.18
CA PRO A 92 20.56 7.60 -3.12
C PRO A 92 19.42 8.62 -3.15
N ASP A 93 19.73 9.90 -3.40
CA ASP A 93 18.69 10.94 -3.50
C ASP A 93 17.77 10.74 -4.71
N ALA A 94 18.25 10.08 -5.77
CA ALA A 94 17.43 9.66 -6.91
C ALA A 94 16.31 8.67 -6.54
N ASN A 95 16.40 8.04 -5.37
CA ASN A 95 15.37 7.13 -4.85
C ASN A 95 14.31 7.85 -4.03
N GLU A 96 14.45 9.16 -3.81
CA GLU A 96 13.44 9.98 -3.18
C GLU A 96 12.44 10.48 -4.22
N VAL A 97 11.18 10.14 -4.03
CA VAL A 97 10.08 10.61 -4.87
C VAL A 97 9.13 11.42 -3.99
N THR A 98 8.64 12.54 -4.52
CA THR A 98 7.72 13.44 -3.84
C THR A 98 6.43 13.58 -4.63
N LYS A 99 5.29 13.64 -3.94
CA LYS A 99 3.99 13.96 -4.51
C LYS A 99 3.19 14.86 -3.57
N ASP A 100 2.57 15.90 -4.12
CA ASP A 100 1.56 16.67 -3.41
C ASP A 100 0.22 15.91 -3.42
N LEU A 101 -0.39 15.79 -2.25
CA LEU A 101 -1.70 15.15 -2.03
C LEU A 101 -2.71 16.26 -1.71
N PRO A 102 -3.27 16.95 -2.71
CA PRO A 102 -4.05 18.19 -2.51
C PRO A 102 -5.36 17.96 -1.74
N ASN A 103 -5.92 16.74 -1.83
CA ASN A 103 -7.19 16.39 -1.20
C ASN A 103 -7.01 15.81 0.21
N ALA A 104 -5.77 15.60 0.68
CA ALA A 104 -5.51 15.08 2.02
C ALA A 104 -5.51 16.23 3.04
N VAL A 105 -6.13 15.99 4.21
CA VAL A 105 -6.20 16.96 5.31
C VAL A 105 -5.84 16.25 6.62
N ILE A 106 -4.81 16.74 7.31
CA ILE A 106 -4.47 16.24 8.65
C ILE A 106 -5.07 17.20 9.68
N ASN A 107 -6.19 16.80 10.29
CA ASN A 107 -6.88 17.59 11.32
C ASN A 107 -6.30 17.39 12.72
N SER A 108 -5.78 16.19 13.00
CA SER A 108 -5.11 15.86 14.26
C SER A 108 -3.95 14.94 13.96
N VAL A 109 -2.74 15.39 14.31
CA VAL A 109 -1.51 14.61 14.09
C VAL A 109 -1.56 13.28 14.83
N ASP A 110 -2.04 13.27 16.07
CA ASP A 110 -2.06 12.07 16.91
C ASP A 110 -3.06 11.03 16.36
N ALA A 111 -4.26 11.48 15.96
CA ALA A 111 -5.25 10.61 15.35
C ALA A 111 -4.77 10.05 14.00
N THR A 112 -4.07 10.86 13.20
CA THR A 112 -3.44 10.40 11.96
C THR A 112 -2.36 9.35 12.23
N ILE A 113 -1.51 9.55 13.24
CA ILE A 113 -0.49 8.55 13.62
C ILE A 113 -1.14 7.23 14.06
N GLU A 114 -2.20 7.29 14.86
CA GLU A 114 -2.94 6.10 15.30
C GLU A 114 -3.55 5.35 14.10
N HIS A 115 -4.22 6.06 13.20
CA HIS A 115 -4.82 5.48 12.01
C HIS A 115 -3.78 4.84 11.07
N LEU A 116 -2.66 5.53 10.83
CA LEU A 116 -1.56 5.03 10.03
C LEU A 116 -0.90 3.81 10.68
N THR A 117 -0.74 3.80 12.00
CA THR A 117 -0.18 2.67 12.75
C THR A 117 -1.08 1.44 12.62
N ALA A 118 -2.41 1.60 12.67
CA ALA A 118 -3.36 0.51 12.42
C ALA A 118 -3.26 -0.08 10.99
N SER A 119 -2.63 0.65 10.07
CA SER A 119 -2.37 0.24 8.69
C SER A 119 -0.90 -0.11 8.45
N ASN A 120 -0.12 -0.41 9.51
CA ASN A 120 1.31 -0.74 9.44
C ASN A 120 2.21 0.37 8.85
N VAL A 121 1.82 1.64 9.03
CA VAL A 121 2.67 2.81 8.78
C VAL A 121 3.03 3.45 10.11
N PHE A 122 4.29 3.33 10.50
CA PHE A 122 4.73 3.56 11.87
C PHE A 122 5.39 4.92 12.03
N PHE A 123 4.97 5.67 13.04
CA PHE A 123 5.60 6.92 13.42
C PHE A 123 7.04 6.71 13.92
N VAL A 124 7.95 7.58 13.47
CA VAL A 124 9.36 7.59 13.88
C VAL A 124 9.70 8.87 14.63
N ALA A 125 9.38 10.03 14.06
CA ALA A 125 9.68 11.32 14.65
C ALA A 125 8.79 12.43 14.10
N LYS A 126 8.68 13.52 14.86
CA LYS A 126 8.00 14.74 14.45
C LYS A 126 8.92 15.93 14.58
N ARG A 127 8.84 16.87 13.64
CA ARG A 127 9.42 18.20 13.72
C ARG A 127 8.37 19.24 13.38
N ARG A 128 8.61 20.47 13.83
CA ARG A 128 7.81 21.63 13.44
C ARG A 128 8.74 22.66 12.82
N ASN A 129 8.39 23.14 11.63
CA ASN A 129 9.10 24.21 10.94
C ASN A 129 8.10 25.33 10.63
N ALA A 130 8.21 26.45 11.33
CA ALA A 130 7.24 27.54 11.31
C ALA A 130 5.81 27.01 11.54
N SER A 131 4.91 27.18 10.58
CA SER A 131 3.52 26.70 10.62
C SER A 131 3.34 25.26 10.14
N LYS A 132 4.38 24.59 9.65
CA LYS A 132 4.30 23.23 9.08
C LYS A 132 4.74 22.16 10.08
N ASP A 133 3.96 21.09 10.15
CA ASP A 133 4.32 19.86 10.84
C ASP A 133 4.97 18.90 9.83
N LEU A 134 6.13 18.35 10.23
CA LEU A 134 6.86 17.33 9.49
C LEU A 134 6.81 16.03 10.28
N LEU A 135 6.22 14.99 9.69
CA LEU A 135 6.12 13.66 10.27
C LEU A 135 7.02 12.71 9.51
N TYR A 136 7.90 12.04 10.24
CA TYR A 136 8.74 10.96 9.73
C TYR A 136 8.10 9.64 10.12
N LEU A 137 7.83 8.81 9.12
CA LEU A 137 7.21 7.49 9.30
C LEU A 137 7.98 6.43 8.52
N SER A 138 7.81 5.17 8.91
CA SER A 138 8.36 4.03 8.18
C SER A 138 7.28 2.99 7.93
N THR A 139 7.40 2.31 6.80
CA THR A 139 6.74 1.02 6.59
C THR A 139 7.67 0.10 5.80
N LYS A 140 7.24 -1.14 5.63
CA LYS A 140 7.98 -2.18 4.91
C LYS A 140 6.97 -3.03 4.17
N ILE A 141 7.38 -3.58 3.03
CA ILE A 141 6.62 -4.59 2.29
C ILE A 141 7.38 -5.93 2.29
N PRO A 142 6.75 -7.05 1.87
CA PRO A 142 7.39 -8.35 1.79
C PRO A 142 8.73 -8.33 1.04
N ARG A 143 9.64 -9.24 1.41
CA ARG A 143 11.08 -9.21 1.08
C ARG A 143 11.88 -8.10 1.78
N GLY A 144 11.30 -7.45 2.78
CA GLY A 144 12.02 -6.52 3.64
C GLY A 144 12.29 -5.16 3.01
N ILE A 145 11.60 -4.81 1.93
CA ILE A 145 11.79 -3.55 1.20
C ILE A 145 11.22 -2.40 2.06
N PRO A 146 12.05 -1.46 2.55
CA PRO A 146 11.60 -0.38 3.39
C PRO A 146 11.06 0.80 2.57
N PHE A 147 10.13 1.55 3.18
CA PHE A 147 9.64 2.84 2.70
C PHE A 147 9.80 3.84 3.84
N LEU A 148 10.67 4.82 3.64
CA LEU A 148 10.89 5.91 4.57
C LEU A 148 10.10 7.12 4.10
N ILE A 149 9.25 7.67 4.98
CA ILE A 149 8.19 8.59 4.60
C ILE A 149 8.40 9.91 5.33
N GLU A 150 8.29 11.02 4.61
CA GLU A 150 8.14 12.35 5.20
C GLU A 150 6.80 12.94 4.75
N LEU A 151 5.93 13.25 5.71
CA LEU A 151 4.71 14.03 5.47
C LEU A 151 4.93 15.45 5.96
N THR A 152 4.75 16.42 5.06
CA THR A 152 4.73 17.84 5.40
C THR A 152 3.31 18.37 5.26
N THR A 153 2.75 18.95 6.32
CA THR A 153 1.37 19.43 6.36
C THR A 153 1.23 20.70 7.19
N THR A 154 0.15 21.45 7.00
CA THR A 154 -0.33 22.44 7.97
C THR A 154 -1.65 21.94 8.51
N VAL A 155 -1.73 21.72 9.82
CA VAL A 155 -2.90 21.08 10.45
C VAL A 155 -4.18 21.86 10.12
N GLY A 156 -5.21 21.12 9.71
CA GLY A 156 -6.52 21.67 9.33
C GLY A 156 -6.56 22.32 7.94
N ILE A 157 -5.46 22.34 7.19
CA ILE A 157 -5.39 22.89 5.83
C ILE A 157 -5.23 21.75 4.82
N PRO A 158 -6.02 21.71 3.73
CA PRO A 158 -5.81 20.77 2.64
C PRO A 158 -4.45 20.91 1.97
N GLY A 159 -3.87 19.77 1.60
CA GLY A 159 -2.57 19.69 0.96
C GLY A 159 -1.53 19.09 1.91
N VAL A 160 -1.27 17.80 1.73
CA VAL A 160 -0.15 17.10 2.36
C VAL A 160 0.91 16.86 1.30
N LYS A 161 2.12 17.35 1.51
CA LYS A 161 3.27 16.96 0.69
C LYS A 161 3.83 15.66 1.25
N CYS A 162 3.87 14.62 0.43
CA CYS A 162 4.37 13.30 0.80
C CYS A 162 5.66 13.01 0.04
N ALA A 163 6.76 12.78 0.74
CA ALA A 163 8.00 12.27 0.18
C ALA A 163 8.24 10.85 0.66
N VAL A 164 8.77 10.00 -0.22
CA VAL A 164 9.12 8.63 0.09
C VAL A 164 10.47 8.27 -0.48
N LYS A 165 11.32 7.65 0.34
CA LYS A 165 12.64 7.13 -0.06
C LYS A 165 12.66 5.62 0.15
N THR A 166 12.97 4.87 -0.91
CA THR A 166 12.93 3.40 -0.91
C THR A 166 13.94 2.85 -1.93
N PRO A 167 14.54 1.66 -1.73
CA PRO A 167 15.37 1.03 -2.76
C PRO A 167 14.60 0.67 -4.04
N SER A 168 13.26 0.70 -4.02
CA SER A 168 12.38 0.43 -5.17
C SER A 168 11.52 1.66 -5.55
N PRO A 169 12.12 2.74 -6.08
CA PRO A 169 11.40 3.99 -6.41
C PRO A 169 10.29 3.79 -7.45
N GLU A 170 10.35 2.74 -8.26
CA GLU A 170 9.30 2.33 -9.20
C GLU A 170 7.95 2.01 -8.52
N LEU A 171 7.95 1.71 -7.22
CA LEU A 171 6.74 1.47 -6.42
C LEU A 171 6.13 2.76 -5.85
N ALA A 172 6.82 3.90 -5.94
CA ALA A 172 6.35 5.16 -5.38
C ALA A 172 4.93 5.57 -5.85
N PRO A 173 4.53 5.40 -7.13
CA PRO A 173 3.16 5.70 -7.56
C PRO A 173 2.10 4.92 -6.77
N LEU A 174 2.31 3.60 -6.57
CA LEU A 174 1.39 2.74 -5.81
C LEU A 174 1.39 3.10 -4.32
N PHE A 175 2.54 3.54 -3.80
CA PHE A 175 2.65 4.05 -2.44
C PHE A 175 1.84 5.33 -2.25
N PHE A 176 1.91 6.29 -3.18
CA PHE A 176 1.11 7.51 -3.07
C PHE A 176 -0.39 7.24 -3.17
N GLU A 177 -0.84 6.31 -4.03
CA GLU A 177 -2.25 5.89 -4.06
C GLU A 177 -2.71 5.29 -2.72
N ALA A 178 -1.85 4.52 -2.06
CA ALA A 178 -2.11 4.00 -0.74
C ALA A 178 -2.20 5.12 0.31
N MET A 179 -1.24 6.05 0.33
CA MET A 179 -1.26 7.18 1.26
C MET A 179 -2.44 8.12 1.03
N GLU A 180 -2.86 8.36 -0.21
CA GLU A 180 -4.09 9.11 -0.52
C GLU A 180 -5.35 8.45 0.02
N THR A 181 -5.35 7.12 0.13
CA THR A 181 -6.47 6.38 0.72
C THR A 181 -6.44 6.45 2.24
N LEU A 182 -5.24 6.35 2.84
CA LEU A 182 -5.03 6.36 4.29
C LEU A 182 -5.11 7.77 4.91
N LEU A 183 -4.99 8.84 4.12
CA LEU A 183 -5.01 10.23 4.58
C LEU A 183 -6.30 10.99 4.20
N LYS A 184 -7.31 10.27 3.71
CA LYS A 184 -8.68 10.79 3.55
C LYS A 184 -9.43 10.69 4.86
#